data_AF-A0A259I6M0-F1
#
_entry.id   AF-A0A259I6M0-F1
#
_cell.length_a   1.000
_cell.length_b   1.000
_cell.length_c   1.000
_cell.angle_alpha   90.00
_cell.angle_beta   90.00
_cell.angle_gamma   90.00
#
_symmetry.space_group_name_H-M   'P 1'
#
loop_
_entity.id
_entity.type
_entity.pdbx_description
1 polymer ?
#
loop_
_entity_poly.entity_id
_entity_poly.type
_entity_poly.pdbx_seq_one_letter_code
_entity_poly.pdbx_strand_id
1 'polypeptide(L)'
;HDGFLETPSAAMESPMQPGTRWPSGGTLTVQCAKGPLTLTFEPLQRFQMRGLGYTSPKWGHGMYHGPLVVDREDVVLADLDPMAPTLENLHVQMISRVTTSDGEVGIGGFEQLVIGPYTPWGLTEYFDAG
;
A
#
# COMPACT_ATOMS: atom_id res chain seq x y z
N HIS A 1 -10.28 18.68 21.74
CA HIS A 1 -10.15 18.36 20.30
C HIS A 1 -9.59 16.94 20.30
N ASP A 2 -10.43 15.97 20.66
CA ASP A 2 -9.98 14.70 21.26
C ASP A 2 -10.26 13.53 20.30
N GLY A 3 -9.85 13.70 19.04
CA GLY A 3 -10.27 12.81 17.94
C GLY A 3 -9.23 11.80 17.47
N PHE A 4 -8.00 11.85 17.97
CA PHE A 4 -6.92 10.97 17.52
C PHE A 4 -6.40 10.12 18.68
N LEU A 5 -6.48 8.79 18.50
CA LEU A 5 -5.86 7.81 19.37
C LEU A 5 -4.59 7.31 18.69
N GLU A 6 -3.43 7.61 19.27
CA GLU A 6 -2.17 6.99 18.88
C GLU A 6 -1.93 5.78 19.78
N THR A 7 -1.59 4.63 19.19
CA THR A 7 -1.29 3.42 19.96
C THR A 7 -0.19 2.58 19.31
N PRO A 8 0.79 2.08 20.09
CA PRO A 8 1.79 1.15 19.58
C PRO A 8 1.28 -0.30 19.56
N SER A 9 0.10 -0.59 20.11
CA SER A 9 -0.42 -1.96 20.25
C SER A 9 -1.29 -2.42 19.09
N ALA A 10 -1.38 -1.63 18.02
CA ALA A 10 -2.04 -2.05 16.79
C ALA A 10 -1.20 -3.11 16.08
N ALA A 11 -1.85 -4.15 15.58
CA ALA A 11 -1.22 -5.23 14.83
C ALA A 11 -1.95 -5.43 13.50
N MET A 12 -1.21 -5.57 12.41
CA MET A 12 -1.75 -5.82 11.08
C MET A 12 -1.20 -7.13 10.52
N GLU A 13 -2.11 -7.99 10.10
CA GLU A 13 -1.80 -9.15 9.27
C GLU A 13 -2.32 -8.88 7.87
N SER A 14 -1.44 -8.94 6.88
CA SER A 14 -1.79 -8.70 5.48
C SER A 14 -1.11 -9.76 4.63
N PRO A 15 -1.84 -10.69 4.00
CA PRO A 15 -1.24 -11.62 3.06
C PRO A 15 -0.81 -10.90 1.78
N MET A 16 0.23 -11.40 1.15
CA MET A 16 0.71 -10.90 -0.15
C MET A 16 -0.08 -11.54 -1.30
N GLN A 17 -0.26 -10.82 -2.41
CA GLN A 17 -0.70 -11.43 -3.67
C GLN A 17 0.48 -12.21 -4.27
N PRO A 18 0.30 -13.49 -4.66
CA PRO A 18 1.37 -14.32 -5.21
C PRO A 18 2.07 -13.67 -6.42
N GLY A 19 3.40 -13.75 -6.46
CA GLY A 19 4.21 -13.22 -7.57
C GLY A 19 4.29 -11.69 -7.63
N THR A 20 3.90 -11.00 -6.56
CA THR A 20 3.95 -9.54 -6.45
C THR A 20 4.53 -9.14 -5.09
N ARG A 21 4.56 -7.83 -4.80
CA ARG A 21 4.74 -7.28 -3.44
C ARG A 21 3.55 -6.43 -3.02
N TRP A 22 2.35 -6.83 -3.42
CA TRP A 22 1.12 -6.10 -3.10
C TRP A 22 0.28 -6.88 -2.09
N PRO A 23 -0.46 -6.19 -1.20
CA PRO A 23 -1.33 -6.86 -0.26
C PRO A 23 -2.56 -7.42 -0.99
N SER A 24 -3.01 -8.62 -0.62
CA SER A 24 -4.29 -9.19 -1.07
C SER A 24 -5.46 -8.79 -0.18
N GLY A 25 -5.19 -8.05 0.90
CA GLY A 25 -6.14 -7.57 1.89
C GLY A 25 -5.45 -7.42 3.23
N GLY A 26 -6.21 -7.44 4.32
CA GLY A 26 -5.60 -7.54 5.65
C GLY A 26 -6.59 -7.37 6.79
N THR A 27 -6.10 -7.66 7.98
CA THR A 27 -6.82 -7.48 9.24
C THR A 27 -5.96 -6.62 10.14
N LEU A 28 -6.49 -5.45 10.54
CA LEU A 28 -5.88 -4.57 11.52
C LEU A 28 -6.63 -4.74 12.85
N THR A 29 -5.92 -5.07 13.91
CA THR A 29 -6.48 -5.10 15.28
C THR A 29 -5.92 -3.92 16.06
N VAL A 30 -6.79 -3.09 16.64
CA VAL A 30 -6.42 -1.92 17.44
C VAL A 30 -6.98 -2.10 18.85
N GLN A 31 -6.17 -1.91 19.88
CA GLN A 31 -6.67 -1.93 21.26
C GLN A 31 -7.40 -0.63 21.58
N CYS A 32 -8.68 -0.70 21.91
CA CYS A 32 -9.50 0.43 22.30
C CYS A 32 -9.98 0.29 23.76
N ALA A 33 -10.54 1.36 24.34
CA ALA A 33 -11.01 1.37 25.72
C ALA A 33 -12.10 0.31 26.01
N LYS A 34 -12.89 -0.07 25.01
CA LYS A 34 -13.96 -1.08 25.12
C LYS A 34 -13.50 -2.52 24.82
N GLY A 35 -12.23 -2.70 24.45
CA GLY A 35 -11.69 -3.95 23.93
C GLY A 35 -11.03 -3.77 22.55
N PRO A 36 -10.49 -4.85 21.97
CA PRO A 36 -9.90 -4.80 20.63
C PRO A 36 -10.98 -4.55 19.56
N LEU A 37 -10.70 -3.61 18.67
CA LEU A 37 -11.47 -3.39 17.45
C LEU A 37 -10.72 -4.02 16.28
N THR A 38 -11.39 -4.90 15.54
CA THR A 38 -10.83 -5.53 14.34
C THR A 38 -11.38 -4.86 13.09
N LEU A 39 -10.52 -4.50 12.15
CA LEU A 39 -10.87 -3.94 10.84
C LEU A 39 -10.39 -4.90 9.76
N THR A 40 -11.31 -5.38 8.92
CA THR A 40 -11.00 -6.24 7.78
C THR A 40 -11.05 -5.44 6.49
N PHE A 41 -9.98 -5.50 5.71
CA PHE A 41 -9.81 -4.81 4.43
C PHE A 41 -10.03 -5.79 3.28
N GLU A 42 -11.08 -5.54 2.51
CA GLU A 42 -11.38 -6.23 1.25
C GLU A 42 -11.02 -5.29 0.08
N PRO A 43 -9.91 -5.53 -0.65
CA PRO A 43 -9.53 -4.68 -1.79
C PRO A 43 -10.58 -4.71 -2.90
N LEU A 44 -11.00 -3.52 -3.35
CA LEU A 44 -11.94 -3.34 -4.46
C LEU A 44 -11.23 -2.91 -5.73
N GLN A 45 -10.24 -2.02 -5.61
CA GLN A 45 -9.50 -1.47 -6.75
C GLN A 45 -8.06 -1.14 -6.34
N ARG A 46 -7.11 -1.48 -7.21
CA ARG A 46 -5.73 -1.02 -7.10
C ARG A 46 -5.61 0.38 -7.69
N PHE A 47 -5.08 1.31 -6.91
CA PHE A 47 -4.55 2.59 -7.36
C PHE A 47 -3.03 2.47 -7.47
N GLN A 48 -2.50 2.60 -8.69
CA GLN A 48 -1.07 2.48 -8.96
C GLN A 48 -0.38 3.82 -8.69
N MET A 49 0.69 3.82 -7.89
CA MET A 49 1.39 5.06 -7.52
C MET A 49 2.43 5.52 -8.55
N ARG A 50 2.75 4.66 -9.54
CA ARG A 50 3.55 5.02 -10.71
C ARG A 50 2.95 6.24 -11.41
N GLY A 51 3.81 7.17 -11.83
CA GLY A 51 3.41 8.44 -12.43
C GLY A 51 3.19 9.57 -11.43
N LEU A 52 3.11 9.28 -10.12
CA LEU A 52 3.06 10.29 -9.05
C LEU A 52 4.45 10.63 -8.48
N GLY A 53 5.50 10.06 -9.05
CA GLY A 53 6.89 10.36 -8.75
C GLY A 53 7.56 9.46 -7.72
N TYR A 54 6.84 8.57 -7.05
CA TYR A 54 7.44 7.58 -6.16
C TYR A 54 8.33 6.63 -6.96
N THR A 55 9.56 6.42 -6.48
CA THR A 55 10.62 5.62 -7.13
C THR A 55 11.03 6.07 -8.54
N SER A 56 10.50 7.20 -9.05
CA SER A 56 10.89 7.73 -10.35
C SER A 56 12.32 8.28 -10.31
N PRO A 57 13.21 7.89 -11.24
CA PRO A 57 14.57 8.42 -11.28
C PRO A 57 14.64 9.88 -11.74
N LYS A 58 13.61 10.36 -12.44
CA LYS A 58 13.55 11.73 -13.01
C LYS A 58 12.54 12.62 -12.30
N TRP A 59 11.36 12.07 -11.98
CA TRP A 59 10.20 12.82 -11.48
C TRP A 59 9.94 12.52 -10.01
N GLY A 60 11.00 12.48 -9.18
CA GLY A 60 10.88 12.15 -7.75
C GLY A 60 9.79 12.95 -7.04
N HIS A 61 8.94 12.27 -6.25
CA HIS A 61 7.81 12.90 -5.58
C HIS A 61 8.24 14.10 -4.72
N GLY A 62 7.63 15.26 -4.94
CA GLY A 62 7.92 16.51 -4.23
C GLY A 62 9.22 17.23 -4.63
N MET A 63 9.92 16.76 -5.67
CA MET A 63 11.18 17.36 -6.12
C MET A 63 10.94 18.62 -6.98
N TYR A 64 11.85 19.60 -6.86
CA TYR A 64 11.90 20.74 -7.78
C TYR A 64 12.62 20.36 -9.07
N HIS A 65 11.96 20.56 -10.21
CA HIS A 65 12.47 20.17 -11.53
C HIS A 65 12.98 21.34 -12.38
N GLY A 66 12.94 22.57 -11.86
CA GLY A 66 13.23 23.79 -12.62
C GLY A 66 11.97 24.64 -12.87
N PRO A 67 12.12 25.78 -13.58
CA PRO A 67 11.05 26.76 -13.70
C PRO A 67 9.84 26.27 -14.51
N LEU A 68 10.05 25.42 -15.53
CA LEU A 68 8.99 24.74 -16.27
C LEU A 68 9.58 23.52 -16.98
N VAL A 69 9.18 22.32 -16.57
CA VAL A 69 9.53 21.07 -17.26
C VAL A 69 8.26 20.24 -17.35
N VAL A 70 8.01 19.65 -18.52
CA VAL A 70 6.81 18.87 -18.82
C VAL A 70 7.23 17.54 -19.44
N ASP A 71 6.52 16.48 -19.08
CA ASP A 71 6.68 15.14 -19.62
C ASP A 71 5.35 14.39 -19.52
N ARG A 72 5.22 13.30 -20.26
CA ARG A 72 4.00 12.49 -20.27
C ARG A 72 4.35 11.01 -20.30
N GLU A 73 3.62 10.24 -19.50
CA GLU A 73 3.63 8.78 -19.55
C GLU A 73 2.20 8.29 -19.70
N ASP A 74 2.00 7.28 -20.54
CA ASP A 74 0.73 6.56 -20.68
C ASP A 74 0.97 5.12 -20.23
N VAL A 75 0.22 4.67 -19.21
CA VAL A 75 0.42 3.37 -18.58
C VAL A 75 -0.85 2.54 -18.71
N VAL A 76 -0.75 1.36 -19.33
CA VAL A 76 -1.82 0.36 -19.32
C VAL A 76 -1.68 -0.48 -18.04
N LEU A 77 -2.53 -0.20 -17.05
CA LEU A 77 -2.40 -0.81 -15.71
C LEU A 77 -2.46 -2.35 -15.72
N ALA A 78 -3.20 -2.94 -16.67
CA ALA A 78 -3.35 -4.39 -16.79
C ALA A 78 -2.07 -5.10 -17.26
N ASP A 79 -1.19 -4.37 -17.96
CA ASP A 79 0.03 -4.93 -18.57
C ASP A 79 1.28 -4.68 -17.72
N LEU A 80 1.12 -4.08 -16.54
CA LEU A 80 2.23 -3.79 -15.63
C LEU A 80 2.82 -5.07 -15.07
N ASP A 81 4.15 -5.22 -15.21
CA ASP A 81 4.92 -6.19 -14.44
C ASP A 81 5.03 -5.71 -12.98
N PRO A 82 4.40 -6.41 -12.01
CA PRO A 82 4.46 -6.03 -10.60
C PRO A 82 5.90 -6.00 -10.06
N MET A 83 6.79 -6.79 -10.67
CA MET A 83 8.17 -6.99 -10.23
C MET A 83 9.19 -6.41 -11.22
N ALA A 84 8.80 -5.37 -11.96
CA ALA A 84 9.71 -4.63 -12.83
C ALA A 84 11.02 -4.27 -12.09
N PRO A 85 12.19 -4.39 -12.75
CA PRO A 85 13.50 -4.27 -12.09
C PRO A 85 13.81 -2.87 -11.54
N THR A 86 13.02 -1.86 -11.90
CA THR A 86 13.20 -0.45 -11.53
C THR A 86 12.37 -0.03 -10.31
N LEU A 87 11.73 -0.96 -9.59
CA LEU A 87 10.88 -0.73 -8.39
C LEU A 87 9.61 0.12 -8.63
N GLU A 88 9.43 0.63 -9.85
CA GLU A 88 8.39 1.60 -10.23
C GLU A 88 6.95 1.13 -10.04
N ASN A 89 6.75 -0.19 -9.95
CA ASN A 89 5.42 -0.79 -9.81
C ASN A 89 5.11 -1.30 -8.39
N LEU A 90 6.05 -1.22 -7.44
CA LEU A 90 5.87 -1.79 -6.10
C LEU A 90 4.89 -0.99 -5.21
N HIS A 91 4.83 0.33 -5.39
CA HIS A 91 3.99 1.21 -4.57
C HIS A 91 2.55 1.26 -5.08
N VAL A 92 1.61 0.90 -4.21
CA VAL A 92 0.17 0.85 -4.51
C VAL A 92 -0.65 1.38 -3.34
N GLN A 93 -1.86 1.85 -3.64
CA GLN A 93 -2.92 2.02 -2.66
C GLN A 93 -4.09 1.12 -3.05
N MET A 94 -4.48 0.20 -2.16
CA MET A 94 -5.67 -0.61 -2.34
C MET A 94 -6.88 0.14 -1.79
N ILE A 95 -7.75 0.62 -2.67
CA ILE A 95 -9.06 1.13 -2.27
C ILE A 95 -9.87 -0.07 -1.82
N SER A 96 -10.16 -0.12 -0.52
CA SER A 96 -10.73 -1.29 0.13
C SER A 96 -12.09 -0.95 0.73
N ARG A 97 -13.01 -1.92 0.71
CA ARG A 97 -14.09 -1.96 1.68
C ARG A 97 -13.50 -2.34 3.02
N VAL A 98 -13.82 -1.58 4.06
CA VAL A 98 -13.36 -1.83 5.41
C VAL A 98 -14.57 -2.12 6.29
N THR A 99 -14.55 -3.27 6.96
CA THR A 99 -15.59 -3.69 7.89
C THR A 99 -15.00 -3.80 9.28
N THR A 100 -15.65 -3.20 10.28
CA THR A 100 -15.25 -3.31 11.68
C THR A 100 -15.94 -4.49 12.37
N SER A 101 -15.36 -5.02 13.44
CA SER A 101 -15.99 -6.05 14.28
C SER A 101 -17.30 -5.60 14.93
N ASP A 102 -17.52 -4.29 15.00
CA ASP A 102 -18.75 -3.66 15.52
C ASP A 102 -19.85 -3.52 14.43
N GLY A 103 -19.55 -3.92 13.19
CA GLY A 103 -20.49 -3.97 12.07
C GLY A 103 -20.52 -2.71 11.20
N GLU A 104 -19.62 -1.74 11.42
CA GLU A 104 -19.52 -0.56 10.56
C GLU A 104 -18.85 -0.93 9.24
N VAL A 105 -19.29 -0.31 8.14
CA VAL A 105 -18.75 -0.54 6.80
C VAL A 105 -18.43 0.80 6.15
N GLY A 106 -17.21 0.91 5.61
CA GLY A 106 -16.74 2.10 4.92
C GLY A 106 -15.80 1.77 3.75
N ILE A 107 -15.29 2.84 3.12
CA ILE A 107 -14.21 2.75 2.13
C ILE A 107 -12.95 3.38 2.74
N GLY A 108 -11.83 2.67 2.64
CA GLY A 108 -10.54 3.12 3.14
C GLY A 108 -9.42 2.83 2.14
N GLY A 109 -8.37 3.64 2.17
CA GLY A 109 -7.13 3.37 1.43
C GLY A 109 -6.18 2.53 2.27
N PHE A 110 -5.69 1.43 1.72
CA PHE A 110 -4.55 0.70 2.25
C PHE A 110 -3.34 0.95 1.35
N GLU A 111 -2.50 1.89 1.78
CA GLU A 111 -1.23 2.20 1.13
C GLU A 111 -0.14 1.19 1.48
N GLN A 112 0.59 0.72 0.47
CA GLN A 112 1.70 -0.20 0.67
C GLN A 112 2.86 0.07 -0.28
N LEU A 113 4.06 0.05 0.29
CA LEU A 113 5.34 0.00 -0.43
C LEU A 113 6.31 -0.89 0.35
N VAL A 114 6.57 -2.10 -0.16
CA VAL A 114 7.56 -3.02 0.43
C VAL A 114 8.81 -3.07 -0.41
N ILE A 115 9.92 -2.61 0.18
CA ILE A 115 11.25 -2.65 -0.45
C ILE A 115 12.19 -3.42 0.48
N GLY A 116 12.89 -4.40 -0.08
CA GLY A 116 13.83 -5.24 0.67
C GLY A 116 13.16 -6.39 1.43
N PRO A 117 13.90 -7.00 2.38
CA PRO A 117 13.43 -8.17 3.13
C PRO A 117 12.24 -7.84 4.03
N TYR A 118 11.28 -8.76 4.08
CA TYR A 118 10.10 -8.64 4.93
C TYR A 118 9.59 -10.01 5.35
N THR A 119 9.98 -10.43 6.56
CA THR A 119 9.71 -11.76 7.13
C THR A 119 8.24 -12.19 7.09
N PRO A 120 7.24 -11.32 7.37
CA PRO A 120 5.84 -11.73 7.32
C PRO A 120 5.36 -12.21 5.94
N TRP A 121 6.04 -11.79 4.87
CA TRP A 121 5.79 -12.28 3.50
C TRP A 121 6.86 -13.27 3.02
N GLY A 122 7.82 -13.63 3.87
CA GLY A 122 8.93 -14.52 3.50
C GLY A 122 9.94 -13.90 2.53
N LEU A 123 9.91 -12.58 2.33
CA LEU A 123 10.82 -11.90 1.40
C LEU A 123 12.22 -11.75 2.03
N THR A 124 13.25 -12.14 1.28
CA THR A 124 14.65 -12.14 1.72
C THR A 124 15.52 -11.12 1.00
N GLU A 125 15.07 -10.55 -0.12
CA GLU A 125 15.87 -9.66 -0.96
C GLU A 125 15.08 -8.42 -1.42
N TYR A 126 15.66 -7.64 -2.34
CA TYR A 126 14.98 -6.48 -2.94
C TYR A 126 14.00 -6.85 -4.06
N PHE A 127 14.24 -7.98 -4.76
CA PHE A 127 13.57 -8.32 -6.01
C PHE A 127 12.93 -9.71 -6.02
N ASP A 128 12.79 -10.37 -4.86
CA ASP A 128 12.00 -11.59 -4.72
C ASP A 128 10.53 -11.28 -4.43
N ALA A 129 9.62 -12.18 -4.80
CA ALA A 129 8.18 -12.03 -4.64
C ALA A 129 7.51 -13.29 -4.05
N GLY A 130 8.29 -14.04 -3.26
CA GLY A 130 7.93 -15.38 -2.76
C GLY A 130 8.18 -16.47 -3.78
#